data_AF-A0A0F9DT28-F1
#
_entry.id   AF-A0A0F9DT28-F1
#
_cell.length_a   1.000
_cell.length_b   1.000
_cell.length_c   1.000
_cell.angle_alpha   90.00
_cell.angle_beta   90.00
_cell.angle_gamma   90.00
#
_symmetry.space_group_name_H-M   'P 1'
#
loop_
_entity.id
_entity.type
_entity.pdbx_description
1 polymer ?
#
loop_
_entity_poly.entity_id
_entity_poly.type
_entity_poly.pdbx_seq_one_letter_code
_entity_poly.pdbx_strand_id
1 'polypeptide(L)'
;MKDFPHRITIRLKYGPAMGITSPHEAAEYFEACVRHTMSHGRTREEAEKVEKMNLGYFAGYYGGKTRERVERLFGERGHEGERP
;
A
#
# COMPACT_ATOMS: atom_id res chain seq x y z
N MET A 1 12.65 -6.47 -1.17
CA MET A 1 12.46 -5.93 0.19
C MET A 1 12.47 -7.04 1.23
N LYS A 2 12.98 -6.78 2.45
CA LYS A 2 12.84 -7.69 3.61
C LYS A 2 11.38 -7.71 4.08
N ASP A 3 10.89 -8.87 4.51
CA ASP A 3 9.53 -9.00 5.05
C ASP A 3 9.37 -8.23 6.38
N PHE A 4 8.16 -7.75 6.65
CA PHE A 4 7.86 -7.05 7.90
C PHE A 4 7.87 -8.03 9.09
N PRO A 5 8.33 -7.59 10.28
CA PRO A 5 8.19 -8.40 11.48
C PRO A 5 6.72 -8.67 11.78
N HIS A 6 6.42 -9.85 12.34
CA HIS A 6 5.04 -10.26 12.66
C HIS A 6 4.29 -9.24 13.54
N ARG A 7 5.02 -8.51 14.40
CA ARG A 7 4.49 -7.37 15.15
C ARG A 7 5.13 -6.08 14.62
N ILE A 8 4.34 -5.23 13.99
CA ILE A 8 4.75 -3.91 13.49
C ILE A 8 3.65 -2.89 13.79
N THR A 9 4.03 -1.65 14.08
CA THR A 9 3.05 -0.57 14.26
C THR A 9 2.60 -0.02 12.90
N ILE A 10 1.36 0.45 12.83
CA ILE A 10 0.75 1.05 11.64
C ILE A 10 1.63 2.17 11.07
N ARG A 11 2.20 3.02 11.95
CA ARG A 11 3.12 4.10 11.53
C ARG A 11 4.39 3.58 10.86
N LEU A 12 5.01 2.52 11.38
CA LEU A 12 6.21 1.93 10.80
C LEU A 12 5.91 1.20 9.50
N LYS A 13 4.72 0.58 9.39
CA LYS A 13 4.30 -0.14 8.18
C LYS A 13 3.92 0.81 7.04
N TYR A 14 3.14 1.85 7.29
CA TYR A 14 2.59 2.71 6.23
C TYR A 14 3.33 4.03 6.05
N GLY A 15 4.11 4.47 7.04
CA GLY A 15 4.92 5.67 6.97
C GLY A 15 5.79 5.77 5.70
N PRO A 16 6.57 4.72 5.35
CA PRO A 16 7.40 4.75 4.15
C PRO A 16 6.60 4.93 2.86
N ALA A 17 5.40 4.34 2.75
CA ALA A 17 4.56 4.46 1.56
C ALA A 17 4.15 5.90 1.24
N MET A 18 4.13 6.80 2.24
CA MET A 18 3.83 8.21 2.03
C MET A 18 4.95 8.92 1.26
N GLY A 19 6.19 8.42 1.31
CA GLY A 19 7.35 8.99 0.60
C GLY A 19 7.59 8.39 -0.78
N ILE A 20 6.96 7.24 -1.09
CA ILE A 20 7.18 6.54 -2.36
C ILE A 20 6.56 7.34 -3.51
N THR A 21 7.33 7.52 -4.58
CA THR A 21 6.92 8.21 -5.81
C THR A 21 7.02 7.33 -7.06
N SER A 22 7.80 6.25 -6.99
CA SER A 22 8.00 5.30 -8.08
C SER A 22 6.90 4.23 -8.12
N PRO A 23 6.25 3.99 -9.26
CA PRO A 23 5.29 2.90 -9.42
C PRO A 23 5.87 1.52 -9.14
N HIS A 24 7.13 1.27 -9.54
CA HIS A 24 7.80 0.00 -9.29
C HIS A 24 8.02 -0.22 -7.79
N GLU A 25 8.56 0.79 -7.11
CA GLU A 25 8.79 0.72 -5.65
C GLU A 25 7.46 0.58 -4.89
N ALA A 26 6.40 1.26 -5.35
CA ALA A 26 5.06 1.13 -4.77
C ALA A 26 4.53 -0.30 -4.90
N ALA A 27 4.67 -0.94 -6.06
CA ALA A 27 4.25 -2.31 -6.27
C ALA A 27 5.01 -3.30 -5.35
N GLU A 28 6.33 -3.16 -5.24
CA GLU A 28 7.14 -3.99 -4.33
C GLU A 28 6.76 -3.79 -2.86
N TYR A 29 6.51 -2.53 -2.46
CA TYR A 29 6.12 -2.20 -1.10
C TYR A 29 4.72 -2.73 -0.77
N PHE A 30 3.79 -2.61 -1.72
CA PHE A 30 2.44 -3.13 -1.59
C PHE A 30 2.46 -4.65 -1.40
N GLU A 31 3.25 -5.36 -2.20
CA GLU A 31 3.39 -6.81 -2.07
C GLU A 31 3.95 -7.20 -0.68
N ALA A 32 4.92 -6.44 -0.14
CA ALA A 32 5.41 -6.67 1.22
C ALA A 32 4.31 -6.46 2.28
N CYS A 33 3.45 -5.45 2.10
CA CYS A 33 2.31 -5.20 2.99
C CYS A 33 1.28 -6.34 2.95
N VAL A 34 1.01 -6.85 1.74
CA VAL A 34 0.08 -7.97 1.48
C VAL A 34 0.63 -9.25 2.11
N ARG A 35 1.90 -9.61 1.87
CA ARG A 35 2.54 -10.79 2.47
C ARG A 35 2.50 -10.75 3.99
N HIS A 36 2.77 -9.59 4.59
CA HIS A 36 2.66 -9.44 6.04
C HIS A 36 1.24 -9.72 6.53
N THR A 37 0.21 -9.20 5.86
CA THR A 37 -1.18 -9.43 6.27
C THR A 37 -1.64 -10.86 6.04
N MET A 38 -1.15 -11.52 4.98
CA MET A 38 -1.33 -12.95 4.78
C MET A 38 -0.68 -13.79 5.89
N SER A 39 0.46 -13.34 6.45
CA SER A 39 1.09 -14.02 7.60
C SER A 39 0.24 -14.05 8.86
N HIS A 40 -0.83 -13.23 8.93
CA HIS A 40 -1.83 -13.23 9.99
C HIS A 40 -3.07 -14.10 9.64
N GLY A 41 -2.97 -14.98 8.66
CA GLY A 41 -4.02 -15.95 8.29
C GLY A 41 -5.09 -15.41 7.35
N ARG A 42 -4.83 -14.28 6.67
CA ARG A 42 -5.74 -13.72 5.65
C ARG A 42 -5.46 -14.32 4.27
N THR A 43 -6.51 -14.47 3.47
CA THR A 43 -6.33 -14.75 2.04
C THR A 43 -5.66 -13.58 1.33
N ARG A 44 -5.08 -13.82 0.16
CA ARG A 44 -4.47 -12.74 -0.64
C ARG A 44 -5.47 -11.64 -0.99
N GLU A 45 -6.68 -12.02 -1.40
CA GLU A 45 -7.72 -11.07 -1.78
C GLU A 45 -8.14 -10.16 -0.60
N GLU A 46 -8.34 -10.76 0.58
CA GLU A 46 -8.61 -9.99 1.81
C GLU A 46 -7.43 -9.09 2.18
N ALA A 47 -6.21 -9.60 2.10
CA ALA A 47 -5.00 -8.83 2.41
C ALA A 47 -4.87 -7.62 1.49
N GLU A 48 -5.05 -7.78 0.18
CA GLU A 48 -5.02 -6.67 -0.78
C GLU A 48 -6.08 -5.61 -0.48
N LYS A 49 -7.33 -6.03 -0.18
CA LYS A 49 -8.41 -5.10 0.21
C LYS A 49 -8.07 -4.33 1.48
N VAL A 50 -7.56 -5.02 2.50
CA VAL A 50 -7.15 -4.42 3.78
C VAL A 50 -6.03 -3.41 3.56
N GLU A 51 -4.99 -3.76 2.80
CA GLU A 51 -3.84 -2.87 2.60
C GLU A 51 -4.22 -1.62 1.79
N LYS A 52 -5.06 -1.74 0.75
CA LYS A 52 -5.56 -0.58 0.00
C LYS A 52 -6.32 0.38 0.91
N MET A 53 -7.25 -0.13 1.70
CA MET A 53 -8.04 0.68 2.64
C MET A 53 -7.15 1.35 3.69
N ASN A 54 -6.20 0.61 4.27
CA ASN A 54 -5.31 1.14 5.30
C ASN A 54 -4.35 2.19 4.76
N LEU A 55 -3.77 1.99 3.57
CA LEU A 55 -2.90 2.96 2.92
C LEU A 55 -3.65 4.26 2.59
N GLY A 56 -4.86 4.16 2.03
CA GLY A 56 -5.70 5.32 1.75
C GLY A 56 -6.09 6.08 3.02
N TYR A 57 -6.54 5.35 4.05
CA TYR A 57 -6.89 5.93 5.35
C TYR A 57 -5.69 6.64 6.00
N PHE A 58 -4.52 5.97 6.05
CA PHE A 58 -3.31 6.52 6.63
C PHE A 58 -2.81 7.77 5.88
N ALA A 59 -2.91 7.77 4.54
CA ALA A 59 -2.53 8.91 3.72
C ALA A 59 -3.41 10.15 3.97
N GLY A 60 -4.66 9.96 4.41
CA GLY A 60 -5.54 11.04 4.83
C GLY A 60 -4.94 11.94 5.91
N TYR A 61 -4.08 11.41 6.79
CA TYR A 61 -3.40 12.20 7.83
C TYR A 61 -2.27 13.09 7.30
N TYR A 62 -1.81 12.89 6.06
CA TYR A 62 -0.71 13.63 5.44
C TYR A 62 -1.20 14.67 4.41
N GLY A 63 -2.52 14.86 4.30
CA GLY A 63 -3.16 15.84 3.43
C GLY A 63 -3.51 15.34 2.02
N GLY A 64 -4.31 16.15 1.30
CA GLY A 64 -4.92 15.76 0.03
C GLY A 64 -3.93 15.34 -1.06
N LYS A 65 -2.83 16.08 -1.23
CA LYS A 65 -1.80 15.76 -2.25
C LYS A 65 -1.10 14.43 -1.99
N THR A 66 -0.85 14.11 -0.72
CA THR A 66 -0.22 12.83 -0.35
C THR A 66 -1.21 11.68 -0.58
N ARG A 67 -2.46 11.87 -0.16
CA ARG A 67 -3.54 10.92 -0.39
C ARG A 67 -3.73 10.60 -1.87
N GLU A 68 -3.84 11.61 -2.73
CA GLU A 68 -4.00 11.44 -4.17
C GLU A 68 -2.84 10.64 -4.78
N ARG A 69 -1.59 10.96 -4.41
CA ARG A 69 -0.42 10.19 -4.86
C ARG A 69 -0.50 8.72 -4.42
N VAL A 70 -0.83 8.48 -3.16
CA VAL A 70 -0.92 7.13 -2.60
C VAL A 70 -2.05 6.34 -3.27
N GLU A 71 -3.23 6.93 -3.45
CA GLU A 71 -4.33 6.30 -4.16
C GLU A 71 -3.96 5.99 -5.61
N ARG A 72 -3.21 6.86 -6.29
CA ARG A 72 -2.72 6.60 -7.65
C ARG A 72 -1.70 5.45 -7.72
N LEU A 73 -0.82 5.34 -6.72
CA LEU A 73 0.26 4.34 -6.71
C LEU A 73 -0.18 2.96 -6.18
N PHE A 74 -1.08 2.94 -5.20
CA PHE A 74 -1.47 1.75 -4.44
C PHE A 74 -2.95 1.37 -4.62
N GLY A 75 -3.74 2.21 -5.29
CA GLY A 75 -5.15 1.95 -5.58
C GLY A 75 -5.38 0.90 -6.67
N GLU A 76 -6.59 0.83 -7.19
CA GLU A 76 -6.95 -0.15 -8.22
C GLU A 76 -6.31 0.20 -9.57
N ARG A 77 -5.20 -0.49 -9.88
CA ARG A 77 -4.44 -0.43 -11.13
C ARG A 77 -4.01 1.00 -11.49
N GLY A 78 -2.69 1.20 -11.58
CA GLY A 78 -2.19 2.24 -12.46
C GLY A 78 -2.94 2.13 -13.79
N HIS A 79 -3.50 3.25 -14.25
CA HIS A 79 -3.87 3.40 -15.65
C HIS A 79 -2.61 3.06 -16.46
N GLU A 80 -2.48 1.80 -16.85
CA GLU A 80 -1.93 1.48 -18.16
C GLU A 80 -2.70 2.35 -19.13
N GLY A 81 -1.94 3.07 -19.95
CA GLY A 81 -2.48 3.87 -21.03
C GLY A 81 -3.54 3.10 -21.81
N GLU A 82 -4.47 3.88 -22.34
CA GLU A 82 -5.44 3.48 -23.35
C GLU A 82 -6.48 2.46 -22.90
N ARG A 83 -7.73 2.94 -22.80
CA ARG A 83 -8.86 2.19 -23.35
C ARG A 83 -9.72 3.14 -24.19
N PRO A 84 -10.34 2.59 -25.26
CA PRO A 84 -10.63 3.26 -26.54
C PRO A 84 -11.73 4.32 -26.47
#